data_AF-A0A9J6FGE2-F1
#
_entry.id   AF-A0A9J6FGE2-F1
#
_cell.length_a   1.000
_cell.length_b   1.000
_cell.length_c   1.000
_cell.angle_alpha   90.00
_cell.angle_beta   90.00
_cell.angle_gamma   90.00
#
_symmetry.space_group_name_H-M   'P 1'
#
loop_
_entity.id
_entity.type
_entity.pdbx_description
1 polymer ?
#
loop_
_entity_poly.entity_id
_entity_poly.type
_entity_poly.pdbx_seq_one_letter_code
_entity_poly.pdbx_strand_id
1 'polypeptide(L)'
;MEWPYNELSAVKTEQQSEYDWQEMQHELQSLGQRVNILERRVAASGRCCRFCSRGSRLVLQVTTLENAVQPLLSRTVHWYLNNSMQARLLNSGSVRSDEYTIYGYSIRMVLMTRNVNNEVWLGMYLAIWPGPCDAQLEWPFRKPYTLSLIHPLEDFRSIRRRIDPRDSDQDTVAQFFERPVGHPNRAYGCRMATLESIMDCFGDGRLHLSLNVEI
;
A
#
# COMPACT_ATOMS: atom_id res chain seq x y z
N MET A 1 -27.76 -32.47 32.94
CA MET A 1 -26.68 -31.47 33.17
C MET A 1 -25.92 -31.36 31.87
N GLU A 2 -26.36 -30.51 30.92
CA GLU A 2 -26.09 -29.03 30.84
C GLU A 2 -24.61 -28.77 30.50
N TRP A 3 -24.14 -28.10 29.43
CA TRP A 3 -24.63 -27.45 28.19
C TRP A 3 -23.48 -27.55 27.13
N PRO A 4 -23.71 -27.29 25.84
CA PRO A 4 -22.72 -27.32 24.76
C PRO A 4 -21.99 -25.96 24.58
N TYR A 5 -20.71 -25.98 24.19
CA TYR A 5 -19.98 -24.77 23.81
C TYR A 5 -20.11 -24.51 22.30
N ASN A 6 -20.66 -23.34 21.97
CA ASN A 6 -20.88 -22.82 20.62
C ASN A 6 -19.56 -22.39 19.96
N GLU A 7 -19.24 -22.96 18.79
CA GLU A 7 -18.19 -22.44 17.87
C GLU A 7 -18.76 -21.59 16.71
N LEU A 8 -20.06 -21.27 16.72
CA LEU A 8 -20.72 -20.58 15.59
C LEU A 8 -20.88 -19.05 15.75
N SER A 9 -20.35 -18.45 16.81
CA SER A 9 -20.50 -17.01 17.09
C SER A 9 -19.26 -16.15 16.79
N ALA A 10 -18.05 -16.72 16.74
CA ALA A 10 -16.81 -15.96 16.48
C ALA A 10 -16.61 -15.64 14.98
N VAL A 11 -16.89 -16.60 14.10
CA VAL A 11 -16.72 -16.42 12.63
C VAL A 11 -17.67 -15.36 12.07
N LYS A 12 -18.87 -15.21 12.64
CA LYS A 12 -19.84 -14.19 12.22
C LYS A 12 -19.47 -12.78 12.67
N THR A 13 -18.72 -12.61 13.76
CA THR A 13 -18.40 -11.27 14.27
C THR A 13 -17.23 -10.63 13.51
N GLU A 14 -16.22 -11.40 13.11
CA GLU A 14 -15.09 -10.88 12.33
C GLU A 14 -15.50 -10.55 10.88
N GLN A 15 -16.19 -11.45 10.18
CA GLN A 15 -16.67 -11.19 8.81
C GLN A 15 -17.68 -10.04 8.74
N GLN A 16 -18.56 -9.94 9.73
CA GLN A 16 -19.50 -8.82 9.79
C GLN A 16 -18.77 -7.51 10.08
N SER A 17 -17.75 -7.52 10.93
CA SER A 17 -16.94 -6.32 11.20
C SER A 17 -16.17 -5.87 9.96
N GLU A 18 -15.53 -6.79 9.23
CA GLU A 18 -14.74 -6.45 8.03
C GLU A 18 -15.63 -5.94 6.90
N TYR A 19 -16.84 -6.49 6.75
CA TYR A 19 -17.85 -5.99 5.81
C TYR A 19 -18.35 -4.58 6.20
N ASP A 20 -18.61 -4.34 7.50
CA ASP A 20 -19.00 -3.02 8.03
C ASP A 20 -17.92 -1.97 7.77
N TRP A 21 -16.64 -2.34 7.91
CA TRP A 21 -15.52 -1.43 7.68
C TRP A 21 -15.32 -1.09 6.21
N GLN A 22 -15.47 -2.06 5.30
CA GLN A 22 -15.39 -1.82 3.86
C GLN A 22 -16.55 -0.93 3.37
N GLU A 23 -17.76 -1.17 3.88
CA GLU A 23 -18.93 -0.34 3.61
C GLU A 23 -18.70 1.10 4.11
N MET A 24 -18.21 1.26 5.34
CA MET A 24 -17.92 2.58 5.90
C MET A 24 -16.82 3.33 5.14
N GLN A 25 -15.77 2.64 4.67
CA GLN A 25 -14.74 3.25 3.80
C GLN A 25 -15.34 3.74 2.47
N HIS A 26 -16.17 2.93 1.84
CA HIS A 26 -16.82 3.29 0.59
C HIS A 26 -17.78 4.47 0.79
N GLU A 27 -18.52 4.51 1.89
CA GLU A 27 -19.38 5.64 2.25
C GLU A 27 -18.58 6.93 2.46
N LEU A 28 -17.46 6.88 3.18
CA LEU A 28 -16.61 8.06 3.40
C LEU A 28 -16.06 8.60 2.07
N GLN A 29 -15.56 7.72 1.19
CA GLN A 29 -15.07 8.11 -0.14
C GLN A 29 -16.19 8.72 -1.01
N SER A 30 -17.38 8.10 -0.99
CA SER A 30 -18.56 8.60 -1.71
C SER A 30 -19.01 9.97 -1.19
N LEU A 31 -19.00 10.17 0.13
CA LEU A 31 -19.30 11.46 0.76
C LEU A 31 -18.29 12.53 0.35
N GLY A 32 -16.99 12.23 0.38
CA GLY A 32 -15.94 13.14 -0.09
C GLY A 32 -16.15 13.58 -1.54
N GLN A 33 -16.47 12.64 -2.44
CA GLN A 33 -16.78 12.95 -3.84
C GLN A 33 -18.04 13.83 -4.00
N ARG A 34 -19.11 13.52 -3.26
CA ARG A 34 -20.37 14.28 -3.30
C ARG A 34 -20.18 15.71 -2.79
N VAL A 35 -19.38 15.91 -1.74
CA VAL A 35 -19.07 17.25 -1.23
C VAL A 35 -18.26 18.04 -2.25
N ASN A 36 -17.24 17.45 -2.88
CA ASN A 36 -16.46 18.09 -3.94
C ASN A 36 -17.32 18.55 -5.13
N ILE A 37 -18.29 17.72 -5.55
CA ILE A 37 -19.22 18.06 -6.63
C ILE A 37 -20.11 19.24 -6.21
N LEU A 38 -20.61 19.24 -4.97
CA LEU A 38 -21.43 20.32 -4.44
C LEU A 38 -20.65 21.63 -4.36
N GLU A 39 -19.38 21.62 -3.94
CA GLU A 39 -18.54 22.81 -3.93
C GLU A 39 -18.35 23.40 -5.32
N ARG A 40 -18.07 22.57 -6.32
CA ARG A 40 -17.94 23.03 -7.72
C ARG A 40 -19.23 23.65 -8.23
N ARG A 41 -20.40 23.08 -7.90
CA ARG A 41 -21.71 23.63 -8.29
C ARG A 41 -22.04 24.92 -7.56
N VAL A 42 -21.68 25.04 -6.29
CA VAL A 42 -21.86 26.26 -5.50
C VAL A 42 -20.96 27.38 -6.02
N ALA A 43 -19.68 27.08 -6.31
CA ALA A 43 -18.74 28.01 -6.92
C ALA A 43 -19.23 28.52 -8.30
N ALA A 44 -19.83 27.65 -9.12
CA ALA A 44 -20.40 28.03 -10.41
C ALA A 44 -21.71 28.85 -10.30
N SER A 45 -22.40 28.82 -9.15
CA SER A 45 -23.73 29.44 -8.98
C SER A 45 -23.72 30.91 -8.55
N GLY A 46 -22.55 31.51 -8.29
CA GLY A 46 -22.39 32.93 -7.95
C GLY A 46 -23.00 33.39 -6.61
N ARG A 47 -23.67 32.51 -5.84
CA ARG A 47 -24.24 32.83 -4.52
C ARG A 47 -23.21 32.60 -3.41
N CYS A 48 -22.32 33.57 -3.26
CA CYS A 48 -21.18 33.49 -2.35
C CYS A 48 -21.50 34.17 -1.00
N CYS A 49 -21.25 33.44 0.10
CA CYS A 49 -20.70 33.91 1.39
C CYS A 49 -21.08 32.97 2.56
N ARG A 50 -22.35 32.53 2.68
CA ARG A 50 -22.79 31.65 3.78
C ARG A 50 -22.75 30.15 3.49
N PHE A 51 -22.93 29.75 2.23
CA PHE A 51 -22.87 28.34 1.83
C PHE A 51 -21.42 27.89 1.63
N CYS A 52 -20.54 28.77 1.11
CA CYS A 52 -19.10 28.50 1.01
C CYS A 52 -18.47 28.22 2.37
N SER A 53 -18.75 29.03 3.40
CA SER A 53 -18.14 28.84 4.72
C SER A 53 -18.57 27.53 5.41
N ARG A 54 -19.83 27.11 5.24
CA ARG A 54 -20.32 25.80 5.71
C ARG A 54 -19.78 24.64 4.85
N GLY A 55 -19.70 24.80 3.53
CA GLY A 55 -19.11 23.81 2.61
C GLY A 55 -17.63 23.56 2.91
N SER A 56 -16.84 24.63 3.01
CA SER A 56 -15.42 24.55 3.38
C SER A 56 -15.20 23.95 4.77
N ARG A 57 -16.10 24.20 5.73
CA ARG A 57 -16.04 23.57 7.05
C ARG A 57 -16.35 22.07 7.00
N LEU A 58 -17.33 21.65 6.19
CA LEU A 58 -17.64 20.23 6.01
C LEU A 58 -16.52 19.49 5.27
N VAL A 59 -15.94 20.07 4.22
CA VAL A 59 -14.73 19.53 3.57
C VAL A 59 -13.60 19.39 4.58
N LEU A 60 -13.30 20.45 5.34
CA LEU A 60 -12.25 20.39 6.34
C LEU A 60 -12.51 19.28 7.37
N GLN A 61 -13.76 19.09 7.81
CA GLN A 61 -14.13 18.03 8.75
C GLN A 61 -14.00 16.63 8.14
N VAL A 62 -14.47 16.42 6.91
CA VAL A 62 -14.32 15.15 6.19
C VAL A 62 -12.85 14.83 5.96
N THR A 63 -12.06 15.78 5.45
CA THR A 63 -10.63 15.60 5.23
C THR A 63 -9.87 15.38 6.55
N THR A 64 -10.28 16.03 7.65
CA THR A 64 -9.70 15.78 8.98
C THR A 64 -9.99 14.37 9.46
N LEU A 65 -11.21 13.88 9.25
CA LEU A 65 -11.60 12.50 9.58
C LEU A 65 -10.85 11.51 8.69
N GLU A 66 -10.84 11.70 7.38
CA GLU A 66 -10.06 10.87 6.44
C GLU A 66 -8.59 10.79 6.88
N ASN A 67 -7.96 11.92 7.19
CA ASN A 67 -6.58 11.95 7.67
C ASN A 67 -6.39 11.28 9.04
N ALA A 68 -7.39 11.30 9.91
CA ALA A 68 -7.35 10.63 11.21
C ALA A 68 -7.57 9.11 11.09
N VAL A 69 -8.39 8.67 10.13
CA VAL A 69 -8.72 7.26 9.92
C VAL A 69 -7.70 6.57 9.00
N GLN A 70 -7.10 7.26 8.03
CA GLN A 70 -6.15 6.66 7.08
C GLN A 70 -4.99 5.89 7.73
N PRO A 71 -4.32 6.39 8.81
CA PRO A 71 -3.25 5.66 9.49
C PRO A 71 -3.74 4.44 10.27
N LEU A 72 -5.04 4.39 10.58
CA LEU A 72 -5.68 3.25 11.23
C LEU A 72 -5.98 2.13 10.23
N LEU A 73 -6.15 2.46 8.95
CA LEU A 73 -6.55 1.52 7.90
C LEU A 73 -5.36 1.00 7.09
N SER A 74 -4.28 1.78 7.01
CA SER A 74 -3.10 1.42 6.24
C SER A 74 -1.85 2.05 6.82
N ARG A 75 -0.71 1.41 6.59
CA ARG A 75 0.62 1.94 6.91
C ARG A 75 1.44 2.06 5.65
N THR A 76 1.88 3.28 5.36
CA THR A 76 2.77 3.57 4.22
C THR A 76 4.19 3.79 4.71
N VAL A 77 5.14 3.12 4.07
CA VAL A 77 6.56 3.44 4.17
C VAL A 77 7.05 3.98 2.84
N HIS A 78 7.95 4.96 2.91
CA HIS A 78 8.56 5.58 1.74
C HIS A 78 10.04 5.25 1.69
N TRP A 79 10.55 5.04 0.49
CA TRP A 79 11.96 4.77 0.23
C TRP A 79 12.46 5.63 -0.92
N TYR A 80 13.51 6.38 -0.63
CA TYR A 80 14.17 7.27 -1.58
C TYR A 80 15.52 6.68 -1.94
N LEU A 81 15.75 6.43 -3.23
CA LEU A 81 17.05 5.93 -3.69
C LEU A 81 17.96 7.10 -4.03
N ASN A 82 19.03 7.22 -3.25
CA ASN A 82 20.15 8.09 -3.57
C ASN A 82 20.97 7.54 -4.77
N ASN A 83 21.91 8.35 -5.24
CA ASN A 83 22.73 8.02 -6.42
C ASN A 83 23.55 6.73 -6.26
N SER A 84 24.05 6.42 -5.05
CA SER A 84 24.82 5.20 -4.84
C SER A 84 23.95 3.94 -4.90
N MET A 85 22.71 4.01 -4.40
CA MET A 85 21.73 2.93 -4.55
C MET A 85 21.30 2.76 -6.01
N GLN A 86 21.08 3.85 -6.75
CA GLN A 86 20.75 3.77 -8.17
C GLN A 86 21.91 3.15 -8.98
N ALA A 87 23.15 3.57 -8.74
CA ALA A 87 24.33 2.99 -9.36
C ALA A 87 24.47 1.49 -9.04
N ARG A 88 24.24 1.10 -7.78
CA ARG A 88 24.21 -0.33 -7.39
C ARG A 88 23.12 -1.09 -8.11
N LEU A 89 21.91 -0.54 -8.21
CA LEU A 89 20.80 -1.18 -8.91
C LEU A 89 21.12 -1.43 -10.39
N LEU A 90 21.80 -0.49 -11.06
CA LEU A 90 22.26 -0.66 -12.43
C LEU A 90 23.39 -1.69 -12.56
N ASN A 91 24.33 -1.73 -11.61
CA ASN A 91 25.51 -2.59 -11.68
C ASN A 91 25.27 -4.03 -11.19
N SER A 92 24.60 -4.20 -10.04
CA SER A 92 24.35 -5.51 -9.41
C SER A 92 22.95 -6.05 -9.67
N GLY A 93 22.12 -5.31 -10.41
CA GLY A 93 20.77 -5.72 -10.76
C GLY A 93 19.77 -5.73 -9.61
N SER A 94 20.18 -5.36 -8.39
CA SER A 94 19.27 -5.28 -7.24
C SER A 94 19.77 -4.41 -6.11
N VAL A 95 18.83 -3.79 -5.40
CA VAL A 95 19.05 -3.09 -4.11
C VAL A 95 17.90 -3.37 -3.17
N ARG A 96 18.15 -3.26 -1.86
CA ARG A 96 17.16 -3.50 -0.80
C ARG A 96 17.08 -2.28 0.10
N SER A 97 15.89 -2.01 0.63
CA SER A 97 15.70 -1.01 1.67
C SER A 97 16.26 -1.50 3.01
N ASP A 98 16.25 -0.58 3.98
CA ASP A 98 16.28 -0.94 5.40
C ASP A 98 15.02 -1.73 5.78
N GLU A 99 15.03 -2.28 7.00
CA GLU A 99 13.90 -3.00 7.56
C GLU A 99 12.82 -2.06 8.09
N TYR A 100 11.57 -2.39 7.78
CA TYR A 100 10.39 -1.73 8.31
C TYR A 100 9.58 -2.72 9.14
N THR A 101 9.02 -2.26 10.26
CA THR A 101 8.03 -3.02 11.03
C THR A 101 6.64 -2.50 10.74
N ILE A 102 5.83 -3.27 10.01
CA ILE A 102 4.46 -2.91 9.64
C ILE A 102 3.50 -3.95 10.23
N TYR A 103 2.58 -3.51 11.09
CA TYR A 103 1.66 -4.39 11.83
C TYR A 103 2.36 -5.54 12.56
N GLY A 104 3.59 -5.32 13.02
CA GLY A 104 4.43 -6.33 13.68
C GLY A 104 5.27 -7.20 12.74
N TYR A 105 4.99 -7.22 11.44
CA TYR A 105 5.79 -7.93 10.45
C TYR A 105 7.09 -7.16 10.12
N SER A 106 8.23 -7.86 10.14
CA SER A 106 9.50 -7.34 9.62
C SER A 106 9.53 -7.50 8.10
N ILE A 107 9.63 -6.38 7.37
CA ILE A 107 9.59 -6.38 5.91
C ILE A 107 10.69 -5.49 5.31
N ARG A 108 11.10 -5.82 4.09
CA ARG A 108 11.98 -4.99 3.26
C ARG A 108 11.42 -4.85 1.86
N MET A 109 11.61 -3.69 1.27
CA MET A 109 11.40 -3.51 -0.16
C MET A 109 12.67 -3.93 -0.91
N VAL A 110 12.46 -4.59 -2.05
CA VAL A 110 13.51 -5.03 -2.94
C VAL A 110 13.24 -4.46 -4.32
N LEU A 111 14.23 -3.77 -4.88
CA LEU A 111 14.23 -3.38 -6.28
C LEU A 111 15.17 -4.30 -7.05
N MET A 112 14.71 -4.73 -8.22
CA MET A 112 15.52 -5.54 -9.13
C MET A 112 15.38 -5.02 -10.56
N THR A 113 16.47 -5.03 -11.31
CA THR A 113 16.43 -4.86 -12.75
C THR A 113 16.53 -6.21 -13.45
N ARG A 114 15.79 -6.39 -14.53
CA ARG A 114 15.85 -7.59 -15.36
C ARG A 114 15.78 -7.21 -16.83
N ASN A 115 16.66 -7.78 -17.63
CA ASN A 115 16.57 -7.68 -19.08
C ASN A 115 15.50 -8.66 -19.58
N VAL A 116 14.49 -8.13 -20.29
CA VAL A 116 13.42 -8.89 -20.91
C VAL A 116 13.25 -8.34 -22.32
N ASN A 117 13.43 -9.17 -23.34
CA ASN A 117 13.28 -8.79 -24.75
C ASN A 117 14.09 -7.55 -25.15
N ASN A 118 15.35 -7.45 -24.68
CA ASN A 118 16.26 -6.32 -24.89
C ASN A 118 15.87 -5.01 -24.18
N GLU A 119 14.84 -5.03 -23.34
CA GLU A 119 14.48 -3.90 -22.47
C GLU A 119 14.85 -4.20 -21.03
N VAL A 120 15.40 -3.21 -20.33
CA VAL A 120 15.69 -3.33 -18.89
C VAL A 120 14.47 -2.88 -18.10
N TRP A 121 13.86 -3.82 -17.40
CA TRP A 121 12.69 -3.58 -16.55
C TRP A 121 13.09 -3.39 -15.10
N LEU A 122 12.48 -2.41 -14.43
CA LEU A 122 12.50 -2.24 -12.99
C LEU A 122 11.32 -2.98 -12.36
N GLY A 123 11.62 -3.93 -11.47
CA GLY A 123 10.65 -4.59 -10.62
C GLY A 123 10.78 -4.15 -9.17
N MET A 124 9.63 -4.08 -8.48
CA MET A 124 9.54 -3.78 -7.06
C MET A 124 8.85 -4.94 -6.36
N TYR A 125 9.40 -5.32 -5.20
CA TYR A 125 8.98 -6.51 -4.46
C TYR A 125 9.01 -6.27 -2.95
N LEU A 126 8.12 -6.95 -2.24
CA LEU A 126 8.07 -7.06 -0.79
C LEU A 126 8.73 -8.37 -0.38
N ALA A 127 9.66 -8.31 0.58
CA ALA A 127 10.25 -9.47 1.22
C ALA A 127 9.92 -9.46 2.72
N ILE A 128 9.38 -10.57 3.22
CA ILE A 128 9.09 -10.76 4.64
C ILE A 128 10.31 -11.41 5.30
N TRP A 129 10.76 -10.82 6.40
CA TRP A 129 11.94 -11.23 7.16
C TRP A 129 11.54 -11.80 8.52
N PRO A 130 12.33 -12.72 9.10
CA PRO A 130 12.15 -13.15 10.48
C PRO A 130 12.14 -11.94 11.42
N GLY A 131 11.04 -11.80 12.16
CA GLY A 131 10.81 -10.73 13.11
C GLY A 131 10.65 -11.24 14.55
N PRO A 132 10.86 -10.37 15.55
CA PRO A 132 10.71 -10.75 16.97
C PRO A 132 9.25 -11.07 17.35
N CYS A 133 8.28 -10.60 16.57
CA CYS A 133 6.85 -10.77 16.84
C CYS A 133 6.23 -11.93 16.06
N ASP A 134 6.97 -12.64 15.21
CA ASP A 134 6.41 -13.61 14.24
C ASP A 134 5.57 -14.72 14.88
N ALA A 135 5.83 -15.08 16.15
CA ALA A 135 5.06 -16.09 16.87
C ALA A 135 3.64 -15.64 17.25
N GLN A 136 3.37 -14.34 17.28
CA GLN A 136 2.08 -13.75 17.66
C GLN A 136 1.30 -13.22 16.44
N LEU A 137 1.89 -13.29 15.25
CA LEU A 137 1.28 -12.82 14.02
C LEU A 137 0.51 -13.93 13.33
N GLU A 138 -0.45 -13.53 12.52
CA GLU A 138 -1.19 -14.44 11.65
C GLU A 138 -0.33 -14.87 10.48
N TRP A 139 -0.43 -16.15 10.13
CA TRP A 139 0.24 -16.72 8.96
C TRP A 139 -0.73 -17.61 8.18
N PRO A 140 -0.62 -17.65 6.84
CA PRO A 140 0.28 -16.86 6.00
C PRO A 140 -0.08 -15.36 6.01
N PHE A 141 0.87 -14.51 5.62
CA PHE A 141 0.65 -13.08 5.45
C PHE A 141 -0.46 -12.83 4.42
N ARG A 142 -1.57 -12.25 4.88
CA ARG A 142 -2.79 -12.02 4.07
C ARG A 142 -3.14 -10.55 3.84
N LYS A 143 -2.30 -9.62 4.31
CA LYS A 143 -2.58 -8.20 4.21
C LYS A 143 -2.37 -7.69 2.79
N PRO A 144 -3.38 -7.07 2.15
CA PRO A 144 -3.18 -6.45 0.85
C PRO A 144 -2.14 -5.33 0.94
N TYR A 145 -1.41 -5.15 -0.15
CA TYR A 145 -0.43 -4.08 -0.21
C TYR A 145 -0.30 -3.48 -1.60
N THR A 146 0.07 -2.21 -1.63
CA THR A 146 0.27 -1.44 -2.85
C THR A 146 1.72 -1.00 -2.96
N LEU A 147 2.39 -1.42 -4.03
CA LEU A 147 3.71 -0.97 -4.43
C LEU A 147 3.55 0.25 -5.34
N SER A 148 4.25 1.34 -5.03
CA SER A 148 4.18 2.56 -5.83
C SER A 148 5.56 3.04 -6.24
N LEU A 149 5.70 3.36 -7.53
CA LEU A 149 6.77 4.18 -8.06
C LEU A 149 6.21 5.59 -8.27
N ILE A 150 6.63 6.53 -7.44
CA ILE A 150 6.05 7.86 -7.38
C ILE A 150 6.85 8.78 -8.30
N HIS A 151 6.17 9.39 -9.26
CA HIS A 151 6.79 10.40 -10.11
C HIS A 151 6.92 11.71 -9.32
N PRO A 152 8.11 12.34 -9.24
CA PRO A 152 8.38 13.43 -8.32
C PRO A 152 7.60 14.71 -8.62
N LEU A 153 7.12 14.89 -9.86
CA LEU A 153 6.46 16.12 -10.31
C LEU A 153 4.97 15.94 -10.65
N GLU A 154 4.55 14.72 -10.99
CA GLU A 154 3.29 14.49 -11.70
C GLU A 154 2.67 13.17 -11.23
N ASP A 155 1.77 13.23 -10.25
CA ASP A 155 1.24 12.01 -9.62
C ASP A 155 0.49 11.08 -10.60
N PHE A 156 -0.08 11.62 -11.68
CA PHE A 156 -0.73 10.79 -12.70
C PHE A 156 0.25 9.90 -13.47
N ARG A 157 1.55 10.21 -13.44
CA ARG A 157 2.63 9.35 -13.97
C ARG A 157 3.13 8.34 -12.94
N SER A 158 2.71 8.45 -11.68
CA SER A 158 3.04 7.46 -10.66
C SER A 158 2.42 6.11 -11.01
N ILE A 159 3.21 5.05 -10.89
CA ILE A 159 2.76 3.70 -11.17
C ILE A 159 2.44 3.04 -9.84
N ARG A 160 1.21 2.55 -9.69
CA ARG A 160 0.75 1.87 -8.48
C ARG A 160 0.25 0.48 -8.82
N ARG A 161 0.66 -0.52 -8.05
CA ARG A 161 0.31 -1.93 -8.24
C ARG A 161 -0.12 -2.51 -6.91
N ARG A 162 -1.42 -2.80 -6.82
CA ARG A 162 -2.02 -3.49 -5.68
C ARG A 162 -1.85 -5.00 -5.85
N ILE A 163 -1.51 -5.67 -4.74
CA ILE A 163 -1.38 -7.11 -4.62
C ILE A 163 -2.21 -7.53 -3.42
N ASP A 164 -3.09 -8.50 -3.62
CA ASP A 164 -3.80 -9.17 -2.53
C ASP A 164 -3.25 -10.60 -2.39
N PRO A 165 -2.53 -10.93 -1.29
CA PRO A 165 -2.02 -12.27 -1.07
C PRO A 165 -3.12 -13.35 -1.04
N ARG A 166 -4.38 -12.98 -0.78
CA ARG A 166 -5.52 -13.90 -0.76
C ARG A 166 -5.88 -14.44 -2.15
N ASP A 167 -5.50 -13.73 -3.21
CA ASP A 167 -5.70 -14.14 -4.60
C ASP A 167 -4.60 -15.09 -5.11
N SER A 168 -3.61 -15.42 -4.26
CA SER A 168 -2.47 -16.23 -4.64
C SER A 168 -2.76 -17.73 -4.55
N ASP A 169 -2.18 -18.51 -5.46
CA ASP A 169 -2.21 -19.97 -5.38
C ASP A 169 -1.36 -20.50 -4.20
N GLN A 170 -1.53 -21.78 -3.88
CA GLN A 170 -0.88 -22.41 -2.73
C GLN A 170 0.66 -22.39 -2.84
N ASP A 171 1.21 -22.54 -4.05
CA ASP A 171 2.66 -22.53 -4.27
C ASP A 171 3.25 -21.14 -4.02
N THR A 172 2.52 -20.10 -4.44
CA THR A 172 2.85 -18.70 -4.19
C THR A 172 2.78 -18.41 -2.70
N VAL A 173 1.71 -18.82 -2.01
CA VAL A 173 1.60 -18.66 -0.56
C VAL A 173 2.79 -19.31 0.16
N ALA A 174 3.09 -20.57 -0.16
CA ALA A 174 4.18 -21.32 0.45
C ALA A 174 5.56 -20.67 0.23
N GLN A 175 5.78 -20.03 -0.92
CA GLN A 175 7.08 -19.46 -1.27
C GLN A 175 7.30 -18.04 -0.72
N PHE A 176 6.24 -17.24 -0.60
CA PHE A 176 6.36 -15.79 -0.40
C PHE A 176 5.72 -15.29 0.89
N PHE A 177 4.66 -15.92 1.36
CA PHE A 177 3.79 -15.37 2.40
C PHE A 177 3.73 -16.19 3.69
N GLU A 178 4.31 -17.38 3.73
CA GLU A 178 4.43 -18.17 4.96
C GLU A 178 5.32 -17.50 6.01
N ARG A 179 5.27 -18.00 7.26
CA ARG A 179 6.14 -17.49 8.32
C ARG A 179 7.61 -17.74 7.97
N PRO A 180 8.46 -16.70 7.88
CA PRO A 180 9.87 -16.88 7.60
C PRO A 180 10.57 -17.56 8.79
N VAL A 181 11.47 -18.51 8.51
CA VAL A 181 12.23 -19.24 9.53
C VAL A 181 13.71 -19.19 9.20
N GLY A 182 14.49 -18.50 10.02
CA GLY A 182 15.96 -18.38 9.89
C GLY A 182 16.45 -17.50 8.74
N HIS A 183 15.71 -17.41 7.63
CA HIS A 183 16.00 -16.56 6.49
C HIS A 183 14.71 -15.89 5.96
N PRO A 184 14.81 -14.79 5.21
CA PRO A 184 13.63 -14.18 4.60
C PRO A 184 12.96 -15.10 3.59
N ASN A 185 11.68 -14.86 3.37
CA ASN A 185 10.96 -15.42 2.24
C ASN A 185 11.54 -14.88 0.92
N ARG A 186 11.19 -15.53 -0.19
CA ARG A 186 11.42 -14.91 -1.49
C ARG A 186 10.59 -13.61 -1.57
N ALA A 187 11.11 -12.64 -2.33
CA ALA A 187 10.40 -11.38 -2.52
C ALA A 187 9.27 -11.55 -3.54
N TYR A 188 8.08 -11.01 -3.27
CA TYR A 188 6.93 -11.04 -4.16
C TYR A 188 6.49 -9.64 -4.55
N GLY A 189 6.04 -9.47 -5.79
CA GLY A 189 5.84 -8.16 -6.39
C GLY A 189 5.69 -8.22 -7.89
N CYS A 190 5.98 -7.11 -8.55
CA CYS A 190 5.71 -6.96 -9.98
C CYS A 190 6.72 -6.07 -10.69
N ARG A 191 6.74 -6.22 -12.02
CA ARG A 191 7.38 -5.25 -12.92
C ARG A 191 6.62 -3.93 -12.84
N MET A 192 7.34 -2.84 -12.61
CA MET A 192 6.76 -1.51 -12.49
C MET A 192 6.86 -0.77 -13.83
N ALA A 193 8.07 -0.63 -14.36
CA ALA A 193 8.37 0.20 -15.53
C ALA A 193 9.62 -0.31 -16.26
N THR A 194 9.85 0.16 -17.49
CA THR A 194 11.18 0.08 -18.11
C THR A 194 12.07 1.15 -17.50
N LEU A 195 13.39 0.93 -17.46
CA LEU A 195 14.33 1.97 -17.03
C LEU A 195 14.25 3.20 -17.94
N GLU A 196 14.05 2.98 -19.24
CA GLU A 196 13.89 4.05 -20.23
C GLU A 196 12.72 4.99 -19.88
N SER A 197 11.57 4.43 -19.50
CA SER A 197 10.38 5.23 -19.21
C SER A 197 10.45 6.04 -17.92
N ILE A 198 11.50 5.84 -17.10
CA ILE A 198 11.67 6.51 -15.82
C ILE A 198 13.02 7.23 -15.72
N MET A 199 13.74 7.39 -16.83
CA MET A 199 15.06 8.05 -16.85
C MET A 199 15.02 9.50 -16.36
N ASP A 200 13.89 10.20 -16.52
CA ASP A 200 13.70 11.54 -15.97
C ASP A 200 13.70 11.57 -14.43
N CYS A 201 13.32 10.45 -13.80
CA CYS A 201 13.39 10.24 -12.35
C CYS A 201 14.72 9.58 -11.92
N PHE A 202 15.36 8.86 -12.84
CA PHE A 202 16.55 8.04 -12.64
C PHE A 202 17.81 8.84 -13.01
N GLY A 203 18.50 9.41 -12.02
CA GLY A 203 19.68 10.26 -12.23
C GLY A 203 19.71 11.52 -11.39
N ASP A 204 18.54 12.08 -11.08
CA ASP A 204 18.40 13.24 -10.17
C ASP A 204 18.49 12.86 -8.69
N GLY A 205 18.71 11.58 -8.37
CA GLY A 205 18.74 11.08 -7.00
C GLY A 205 17.37 11.06 -6.30
N ARG A 206 16.28 11.15 -7.07
CA ARG A 206 14.91 11.38 -6.58
C ARG A 206 13.95 10.22 -6.81
N LEU A 207 14.45 9.01 -7.09
CA LEU A 207 13.56 7.87 -7.27
C LEU A 207 12.84 7.58 -5.94
N HIS A 208 11.54 7.82 -5.94
CA HIS A 208 10.68 7.72 -4.76
C HIS A 208 9.77 6.50 -4.92
N LEU A 209 9.86 5.60 -3.96
CA LEU A 209 8.99 4.42 -3.88
C LEU A 209 8.19 4.46 -2.59
N SER A 210 7.03 3.81 -2.63
CA SER A 210 6.29 3.53 -1.40
C SER A 210 5.71 2.14 -1.40
N LEU A 211 5.56 1.62 -0.19
CA LEU A 211 4.81 0.41 0.11
C LEU A 211 3.73 0.81 1.11
N ASN A 212 2.47 0.64 0.71
CA ASN A 212 1.31 0.80 1.57
C ASN A 212 0.75 -0.58 1.89
N VAL A 213 0.66 -0.94 3.16
CA VAL A 213 0.05 -2.19 3.62
C VAL A 213 -1.26 -1.85 4.30
N GLU A 214 -2.32 -2.54 3.94
CA GLU A 214 -3.65 -2.35 4.51
C GLU A 214 -3.91 -3.33 5.64
N ILE A 215 -4.84 -3.00 6.53
CA ILE A 215 -5.28 -3.91 7.59
C ILE A 215 -6.05 -5.08 6.99
#